data_AF-C7G039-F1
#
_entry.id   AF-C7G039-F1
#
_cell.length_a   1.000
_cell.length_b   1.000
_cell.length_c   1.000
_cell.angle_alpha   90.00
_cell.angle_beta   90.00
_cell.angle_gamma   90.00
#
_symmetry.space_group_name_H-M   'P 1'
#
loop_
_entity.id
_entity.type
_entity.pdbx_description
1 polymer ?
#
loop_
_entity_poly.entity_id
_entity_poly.type
_entity_poly.pdbx_seq_one_letter_code
_entity_poly.pdbx_strand_id
1 'polypeptide(L)'
;MNFEDRVARMLERKLCFNVQRNVILKDKYNNRSEIDIVYGIFFKTYVECKCYDNSPVPLEDVAKFKEVLSLNNINIKRGLFFTSSVYVPRATTIGIRTINGTELRKMELRATFIGILKFVFYCVSFMGLCGASVFIFNHYSNNFKIGRKRRSEGGSGYI
;
A
#
# COMPACT_ATOMS: atom_id res chain seq x y z
N MET A 1 -11.81 21.66 -5.86
CA MET A 1 -11.54 20.26 -5.43
C MET A 1 -10.60 20.36 -4.23
N ASN A 2 -10.88 19.68 -3.12
CA ASN A 2 -9.97 19.73 -1.98
C ASN A 2 -8.62 19.07 -2.35
N PHE A 3 -7.51 19.55 -1.79
CA PHE A 3 -6.17 19.05 -2.10
C PHE A 3 -6.01 17.59 -1.68
N GLU A 4 -6.59 17.21 -0.54
CA GLU A 4 -6.65 15.82 -0.07
C GLU A 4 -7.39 14.91 -1.05
N ASP A 5 -8.53 15.36 -1.59
CA ASP A 5 -9.28 14.59 -2.60
C ASP A 5 -8.46 14.37 -3.87
N ARG A 6 -7.62 15.35 -4.24
CA ARG A 6 -6.69 15.21 -5.36
C ARG A 6 -5.69 14.08 -5.11
N VAL A 7 -5.09 14.08 -3.92
CA VAL A 7 -4.11 13.07 -3.50
C VAL A 7 -4.77 11.68 -3.37
N ALA A 8 -5.95 11.59 -2.74
CA ALA A 8 -6.68 10.35 -2.58
C ALA A 8 -7.04 9.72 -3.94
N ARG A 9 -7.60 10.50 -4.87
CA ARG A 9 -7.93 10.01 -6.23
C ARG A 9 -6.69 9.57 -6.99
N MET A 10 -5.57 10.24 -6.80
CA MET A 10 -4.30 9.81 -7.38
C MET A 10 -3.85 8.45 -6.82
N LEU A 11 -3.97 8.24 -5.50
CA LEU A 11 -3.63 6.97 -4.85
C LEU A 11 -4.56 5.83 -5.28
N GLU A 12 -5.86 6.09 -5.39
CA GLU A 12 -6.86 5.12 -5.90
C GLU A 12 -6.55 4.71 -7.34
N ARG A 13 -6.25 5.67 -8.23
CA ARG A 13 -5.82 5.38 -9.61
C ARG A 13 -4.54 4.57 -9.69
N LYS A 14 -3.65 4.69 -8.70
CA LYS A 14 -2.44 3.86 -8.56
C LYS A 14 -2.72 2.48 -7.96
N LEU A 15 -3.97 2.11 -7.76
CA LEU A 15 -4.39 0.90 -7.03
C LEU A 15 -3.64 0.75 -5.70
N CYS A 16 -3.56 1.83 -4.93
CA CYS A 16 -3.26 1.71 -3.51
C CYS A 16 -4.49 1.10 -2.83
N PHE A 17 -4.29 0.05 -2.05
CA PHE A 17 -5.39 -0.62 -1.37
C PHE A 17 -5.86 0.14 -0.13
N ASN A 18 -7.14 0.01 0.21
CA ASN A 18 -7.72 0.51 1.46
C ASN A 18 -7.38 1.99 1.73
N VAL A 19 -7.60 2.85 0.74
CA VAL A 19 -7.44 4.31 0.89
C VAL A 19 -8.58 4.82 1.76
N GLN A 20 -8.24 5.31 2.95
CA GLN A 20 -9.15 5.89 3.92
C GLN A 20 -8.77 7.35 4.13
N ARG A 21 -9.77 8.23 4.26
CA ARG A 21 -9.58 9.66 4.53
C ARG A 21 -9.94 9.99 5.98
N ASN A 22 -9.41 11.10 6.50
CA ASN A 22 -9.75 11.70 7.80
C ASN A 22 -9.67 10.67 8.94
N VAL A 23 -8.52 10.01 9.05
CA VAL A 23 -8.28 8.93 10.01
C VAL A 23 -7.83 9.52 11.33
N ILE A 24 -8.61 9.27 12.39
CA ILE A 24 -8.24 9.67 13.75
C ILE A 24 -7.34 8.61 14.37
N LEU A 25 -6.14 9.02 14.78
CA LEU A 25 -5.23 8.26 15.62
C LEU A 25 -5.38 8.69 17.08
N LYS A 26 -5.12 7.75 17.98
CA LYS A 26 -5.11 7.99 19.42
C LYS A 26 -3.82 7.47 20.00
N ASP A 27 -3.03 8.37 20.58
CA ASP A 27 -1.75 8.02 21.17
C ASP A 27 -1.91 7.38 22.57
N LYS A 28 -0.78 6.99 23.18
CA LYS A 28 -0.73 6.42 24.53
C LYS A 28 -1.15 7.40 25.64
N TYR A 29 -1.21 8.69 25.36
CA TYR A 29 -1.62 9.74 26.28
C TYR A 29 -3.09 10.13 26.10
N ASN A 30 -3.84 9.39 25.27
CA ASN A 30 -5.21 9.69 24.87
C ASN A 30 -5.40 10.95 24.02
N ASN A 31 -4.33 11.57 23.52
CA ASN A 31 -4.46 12.65 22.57
C ASN A 31 -4.93 12.11 21.23
N ARG A 32 -5.75 12.89 20.53
CA ARG A 32 -6.22 12.57 19.20
C ARG A 32 -5.44 13.37 18.16
N SER A 33 -5.10 12.72 17.07
CA SER A 33 -4.51 13.37 15.91
C SER A 33 -5.22 12.88 14.66
N GLU A 34 -5.61 13.81 13.79
CA GLU A 34 -6.18 13.47 12.50
C GLU A 34 -5.05 13.30 11.47
N ILE A 35 -5.21 12.32 10.59
CA ILE A 35 -4.33 12.04 9.47
C ILE A 35 -5.20 12.06 8.21
N ASP A 36 -4.80 12.85 7.23
CA ASP A 36 -5.64 13.12 6.07
C ASP A 36 -5.94 11.86 5.25
N ILE A 37 -4.93 11.03 4.98
CA ILE A 37 -5.11 9.77 4.23
C ILE A 37 -4.28 8.64 4.83
N VAL A 38 -4.87 7.44 4.92
CA VAL A 38 -4.16 6.19 5.23
C VAL A 38 -4.44 5.18 4.14
N TYR A 39 -3.41 4.49 3.64
CA TYR A 39 -3.60 3.40 2.68
C TYR A 39 -2.69 2.21 2.95
N GLY A 40 -3.06 1.04 2.45
CA GLY A 40 -2.36 -0.24 2.63
C GLY A 40 -3.14 -1.22 3.50
N ILE A 41 -2.84 -2.50 3.32
CA ILE A 41 -3.48 -3.62 4.06
C ILE A 41 -2.61 -4.00 5.27
N PHE A 42 -1.43 -4.59 5.02
CA PHE A 42 -0.52 -5.03 6.08
C PHE A 42 0.47 -3.95 6.52
N PHE A 43 0.91 -3.12 5.58
CA PHE A 43 1.86 -2.03 5.81
C PHE A 43 1.19 -0.70 5.47
N LYS A 44 0.48 -0.14 6.45
CA LYS A 44 -0.20 1.15 6.29
C LYS A 44 0.82 2.27 6.08
N THR A 45 0.54 3.13 5.11
CA THR A 45 1.21 4.41 4.88
C THR A 45 0.27 5.52 5.33
N TYR A 46 0.80 6.48 6.07
CA TYR A 46 0.08 7.60 6.66
C TYR A 46 0.49 8.85 5.90
N VAL A 47 -0.50 9.60 5.45
CA VAL A 47 -0.31 10.69 4.51
C VAL A 47 -0.89 11.96 5.10
N GLU A 48 -0.05 12.97 5.24
CA GLU A 48 -0.46 14.34 5.54
C GLU A 48 -0.43 15.16 4.25
N CYS A 49 -1.42 16.02 4.08
CA CYS A 49 -1.65 16.86 2.91
C CYS A 49 -1.74 18.33 3.38
N LYS A 50 -0.92 19.22 2.81
CA LYS A 50 -1.07 20.67 3.04
C LYS A 50 -1.06 21.47 1.75
N CYS A 51 -2.06 22.32 1.58
CA CYS A 51 -2.13 23.27 0.49
C CYS A 51 -1.56 24.62 0.94
N TYR A 52 -0.50 25.10 0.30
CA TYR A 52 -0.01 26.48 0.43
C TYR A 52 -0.07 27.14 -0.94
N ASP A 53 -0.52 28.39 -0.99
CA ASP A 53 -0.70 29.09 -2.25
C ASP A 53 0.61 29.66 -2.79
N ASN A 54 1.44 30.27 -1.94
CA ASN A 54 2.70 30.92 -2.36
C ASN A 54 3.82 30.89 -1.31
N SER A 55 3.68 30.09 -0.24
CA SER A 55 4.72 29.93 0.78
C SER A 55 5.31 28.52 0.75
N PRO A 56 6.63 28.38 0.96
CA PRO A 56 7.22 27.07 1.19
C PRO A 56 6.67 26.43 2.46
N VAL A 57 6.51 25.11 2.47
CA VAL A 57 6.12 24.36 3.67
C VAL A 57 7.20 24.51 4.72
N PRO A 58 6.90 25.03 5.92
CA PRO A 58 7.87 25.19 6.98
C PRO A 58 8.25 23.83 7.58
N LEU A 59 9.41 23.78 8.21
CA LEU A 59 9.89 22.59 8.91
C LEU A 59 8.91 22.14 10.01
N GLU A 60 8.29 23.09 10.70
CA GLU A 60 7.40 22.84 11.83
C GLU A 60 6.26 21.89 11.46
N ASP A 61 5.62 22.08 10.30
CA ASP A 61 4.49 21.24 9.90
C ASP A 61 4.92 19.79 9.63
N VAL A 62 6.06 19.60 8.96
CA VAL A 62 6.59 18.26 8.71
C VAL A 62 7.09 17.62 10.02
N ALA A 63 7.66 18.41 10.93
CA ALA A 63 8.09 17.96 12.24
C ALA A 63 6.91 17.57 13.15
N LYS A 64 5.82 18.34 13.13
CA LYS A 64 4.57 18.03 13.84
C LYS A 64 4.01 16.68 13.37
N PHE A 65 3.96 16.47 12.06
CA PHE A 65 3.53 15.18 11.51
C PHE A 65 4.46 14.03 11.94
N LYS A 66 5.79 14.25 11.97
CA LYS A 66 6.76 13.28 12.49
C LYS A 66 6.50 12.90 13.95
N GLU A 67 6.16 13.88 14.77
CA GLU A 67 5.86 13.65 16.18
C GLU A 67 4.57 12.86 16.35
N VAL A 68 3.52 13.16 15.57
CA VAL A 68 2.27 12.37 15.57
C VAL A 68 2.55 10.90 15.25
N LEU A 69 3.39 10.59 14.25
CA LEU A 69 3.76 9.21 13.95
C LEU A 69 4.53 8.56 15.10
N SER A 70 5.48 9.28 15.69
CA SER A 70 6.32 8.78 16.78
C SER A 70 5.50 8.48 18.04
N LEU A 71 4.59 9.38 18.42
CA LEU A 71 3.67 9.21 19.55
C LEU A 71 2.72 8.01 19.39
N ASN A 72 2.40 7.65 18.15
CA ASN A 72 1.58 6.49 17.82
C ASN A 72 2.39 5.22 17.53
N ASN A 73 3.69 5.19 17.86
CA ASN A 73 4.60 4.07 17.58
C ASN A 73 4.62 3.64 16.09
N ILE A 74 4.40 4.59 15.17
CA ILE A 74 4.46 4.36 13.74
C ILE A 74 5.86 4.70 13.26
N ASN A 75 6.50 3.75 12.56
CA ASN A 75 7.80 4.00 11.95
C ASN A 75 7.72 5.18 10.97
N ILE A 76 8.58 6.18 11.14
CA ILE A 76 8.64 7.42 10.34
C ILE A 76 8.70 7.13 8.82
N LYS A 77 9.29 6.01 8.39
CA LYS A 77 9.33 5.59 6.98
C LYS A 77 7.95 5.31 6.36
N ARG A 78 6.91 5.13 7.19
CA ARG A 78 5.51 4.98 6.77
C ARG A 78 4.79 6.32 6.63
N GLY A 79 5.43 7.43 7.00
CA GLY A 79 4.92 8.79 6.82
C GLY A 79 5.23 9.33 5.44
N LEU A 80 4.24 9.98 4.83
CA LEU A 80 4.35 10.65 3.55
C LEU A 80 3.67 12.02 3.66
N PHE A 81 4.39 13.09 3.34
CA PHE A 81 3.84 14.45 3.38
C PHE A 81 3.68 14.92 1.94
N PHE A 82 2.46 15.32 1.55
CA PHE A 82 2.18 15.96 0.26
C PHE A 82 1.92 17.45 0.45
N THR A 83 2.35 18.23 -0.53
CA THR A 83 1.97 19.63 -0.61
C THR A 83 1.74 20.10 -2.03
N SER A 84 0.93 21.15 -2.20
CA SER A 84 0.79 21.88 -3.46
C SER A 84 2.01 22.75 -3.78
N SER A 85 2.80 23.11 -2.76
CA SER A 85 3.93 24.06 -2.84
C SER A 85 5.28 23.32 -2.88
N VAL A 86 6.35 24.03 -2.55
CA VAL A 86 7.71 23.50 -2.33
C VAL A 86 8.02 23.44 -0.85
N TYR A 87 9.01 22.65 -0.46
CA TYR A 87 9.48 22.57 0.93
C TYR A 87 10.63 23.54 1.17
N VAL A 88 10.75 24.09 2.38
CA VAL A 88 12.05 24.63 2.81
C VAL A 88 13.10 23.50 2.81
N PRO A 89 14.37 23.76 2.46
CA PRO A 89 15.37 22.69 2.33
C PRO A 89 15.50 21.79 3.56
N ARG A 90 15.35 22.35 4.77
CA ARG A 90 15.45 21.60 6.02
C ARG A 90 14.27 20.65 6.28
N ALA A 91 13.10 20.93 5.69
CA ALA A 91 11.92 20.10 5.87
C ALA A 91 12.04 18.74 5.15
N THR A 92 12.84 18.67 4.08
CA THR A 92 13.06 17.42 3.33
C THR A 92 14.09 16.48 3.98
N THR A 93 14.85 16.97 4.98
CA THR A 93 15.95 16.21 5.61
C THR A 93 15.58 15.52 6.92
N ILE A 94 14.35 15.69 7.43
CA ILE A 94 13.98 15.18 8.77
C ILE A 94 13.61 13.69 8.84
N GLY A 95 13.64 13.01 7.69
CA GLY A 95 13.40 11.57 7.57
C GLY A 95 11.98 11.17 7.15
N ILE A 96 11.07 12.13 6.99
CA ILE A 96 9.76 11.89 6.36
C ILE A 96 9.90 12.03 4.86
N ARG A 97 9.26 11.14 4.10
CA ARG A 97 9.20 11.28 2.65
C ARG A 97 8.27 12.44 2.30
N THR A 98 8.79 13.43 1.59
CA THR A 98 8.06 14.62 1.16
C THR A 98 7.79 14.56 -0.34
N ILE A 99 6.62 15.00 -0.78
CA ILE A 99 6.23 15.08 -2.19
C ILE A 99 5.68 16.48 -2.47
N ASN A 100 6.39 17.25 -3.27
CA ASN A 100 6.00 18.62 -3.61
C ASN A 100 4.97 18.67 -4.75
N GLY A 101 4.45 19.86 -5.06
CA GLY A 101 3.41 20.00 -6.09
C GLY A 101 3.82 19.52 -7.49
N THR A 102 5.09 19.70 -7.85
CA THR A 102 5.62 19.26 -9.17
C THR A 102 5.74 17.74 -9.24
N GLU A 103 6.15 17.10 -8.15
CA GLU A 103 6.26 15.65 -8.03
C GLU A 103 4.88 15.00 -7.97
N LEU A 104 3.93 15.59 -7.24
CA LEU A 104 2.54 15.16 -7.23
C LEU A 104 1.96 15.17 -8.65
N ARG A 105 2.17 16.25 -9.41
CA ARG A 105 1.71 16.33 -10.82
C ARG A 105 2.32 15.22 -11.68
N LYS A 106 3.61 14.93 -11.51
CA LYS A 106 4.27 13.81 -12.23
C LYS A 106 3.69 12.45 -11.81
N MET A 107 3.36 12.28 -10.53
CA MET A 107 2.73 11.06 -10.02
C MET A 107 1.31 10.88 -10.58
N GLU A 108 0.53 11.95 -10.70
CA GLU A 108 -0.82 11.93 -11.26
C GLU A 108 -0.84 11.50 -12.73
N LEU A 109 0.07 12.05 -13.54
CA LEU A 109 0.18 11.69 -14.97
C LEU A 109 0.50 10.19 -15.17
N ARG A 110 1.22 9.59 -14.21
CA ARG A 110 1.60 8.17 -14.25
C ARG A 110 0.65 7.28 -13.46
N ALA A 111 -0.35 7.85 -12.77
CA ALA A 111 -1.14 7.12 -11.79
C ALA A 111 -1.91 5.96 -12.43
N THR A 112 -2.68 6.26 -13.48
CA THR A 112 -3.48 5.27 -14.21
C THR A 112 -2.62 4.17 -14.81
N PHE A 113 -1.50 4.53 -15.43
CA PHE A 113 -0.58 3.55 -16.02
C PHE A 113 0.00 2.60 -14.96
N ILE A 114 0.43 3.13 -13.81
CA ILE A 114 0.91 2.31 -12.69
C ILE A 114 -0.22 1.42 -12.15
N GLY A 115 -1.45 1.93 -12.08
CA GLY A 115 -2.63 1.15 -11.71
C GLY A 115 -2.87 -0.02 -12.66
N ILE A 116 -2.88 0.21 -13.96
CA ILE A 116 -3.03 -0.84 -14.98
C ILE A 116 -1.92 -1.89 -14.84
N LEU A 117 -0.67 -1.46 -14.69
CA LEU A 117 0.45 -2.39 -14.54
C LEU A 117 0.31 -3.28 -13.31
N LYS A 118 -0.10 -2.71 -12.17
CA LYS A 118 -0.39 -3.48 -10.94
C LYS A 118 -1.56 -4.43 -11.14
N PHE A 119 -2.63 -3.99 -11.80
CA PHE A 119 -3.79 -4.83 -12.07
C PHE A 119 -3.40 -6.06 -12.90
N VAL A 120 -2.69 -5.85 -14.01
CA VAL A 120 -2.19 -6.93 -14.86
C VAL A 120 -1.31 -7.87 -14.04
N PHE A 121 -0.41 -7.35 -13.21
CA PHE A 121 0.43 -8.16 -12.33
C PHE A 121 -0.40 -9.01 -11.35
N TYR A 122 -1.46 -8.45 -10.74
CA TYR A 122 -2.34 -9.21 -9.86
C TYR A 122 -3.11 -10.30 -10.61
N CYS A 123 -3.63 -10.00 -11.80
CA CYS A 123 -4.31 -11.00 -12.64
C CYS A 123 -3.36 -12.15 -13.02
N VAL A 124 -2.15 -11.85 -13.49
CA VAL A 124 -1.16 -12.88 -13.85
C VAL A 124 -0.78 -13.71 -12.62
N SER A 125 -0.54 -13.07 -11.48
CA SER A 125 -0.21 -13.76 -10.23
C SER A 125 -1.35 -14.68 -9.78
N PHE A 126 -2.59 -14.21 -9.85
CA PHE A 126 -3.77 -14.99 -9.49
C PHE A 126 -3.95 -16.19 -10.43
N MET A 127 -3.86 -15.98 -11.74
CA MET A 127 -3.95 -17.05 -12.73
C MET A 127 -2.83 -18.09 -12.55
N GLY A 128 -1.60 -17.65 -12.24
CA GLY A 128 -0.48 -18.54 -11.94
C GLY A 128 -0.74 -19.40 -10.70
N LEU A 129 -1.28 -18.81 -9.62
CA LEU A 129 -1.66 -19.55 -8.42
C LEU A 129 -2.78 -20.57 -8.67
N CYS A 130 -3.81 -20.19 -9.43
CA CYS A 130 -4.88 -21.11 -9.84
C CYS A 130 -4.37 -22.23 -10.74
N GLY A 131 -3.49 -21.94 -11.70
CA GLY A 131 -2.87 -22.96 -12.55
C GLY A 131 -2.04 -23.96 -11.74
N ALA A 132 -1.24 -23.46 -10.80
CA ALA A 132 -0.45 -24.30 -9.90
C ALA A 132 -1.35 -25.19 -9.02
N SER A 133 -2.44 -24.65 -8.47
CA SER A 133 -3.35 -25.45 -7.63
C SER A 133 -4.05 -26.56 -8.42
N VAL A 134 -4.50 -26.27 -9.66
CA VAL A 134 -5.06 -27.28 -10.56
C VAL A 134 -4.03 -28.35 -10.92
N PHE A 135 -2.79 -27.95 -11.24
CA PHE A 135 -1.71 -28.90 -11.53
C PHE A 135 -1.41 -29.82 -10.33
N ILE A 136 -1.27 -29.25 -9.13
CA ILE A 136 -1.04 -29.99 -7.89
C ILE A 136 -2.20 -30.97 -7.65
N PHE A 137 -3.45 -30.50 -7.74
CA PHE A 137 -4.63 -31.34 -7.56
C PHE A 137 -4.65 -32.52 -8.56
N ASN A 138 -4.38 -32.25 -9.84
CA ASN A 138 -4.31 -33.29 -10.87
C ASN A 138 -3.18 -34.29 -10.60
N HIS A 139 -2.01 -33.82 -10.17
CA HIS A 139 -0.88 -34.67 -9.81
C HIS A 139 -1.20 -35.60 -8.64
N TYR A 140 -1.77 -35.07 -7.55
CA TYR A 140 -2.19 -35.86 -6.40
C TYR A 140 -3.30 -36.87 -6.76
N SER A 141 -4.29 -36.43 -7.54
CA SER A 141 -5.38 -37.30 -8.01
C SER A 141 -4.86 -38.47 -8.86
N ASN A 142 -3.91 -38.21 -9.77
CA ASN A 142 -3.30 -39.26 -10.60
C ASN A 142 -2.46 -40.24 -9.78
N ASN A 143 -1.62 -39.75 -8.86
CA ASN A 143 -0.84 -40.61 -7.97
C ASN A 143 -1.74 -41.46 -7.06
N PHE A 144 -2.84 -40.90 -6.56
CA PHE A 144 -3.82 -41.64 -5.77
C PHE A 144 -4.48 -42.75 -6.57
N LYS A 145 -4.87 -42.49 -7.83
CA LYS A 145 -5.40 -43.51 -8.75
C LYS A 145 -4.40 -44.63 -9.02
N ILE A 146 -3.13 -44.29 -9.28
CA ILE A 146 -2.05 -45.28 -9.49
C ILE A 146 -1.82 -46.11 -8.22
N GLY A 147 -1.78 -45.47 -7.05
CA GLY A 147 -1.62 -46.15 -5.77
C GLY A 147 -2.78 -47.11 -5.47
N ARG A 148 -4.02 -46.73 -5.81
CA ARG A 148 -5.20 -47.60 -5.70
C ARG A 148 -5.10 -48.81 -6.63
N LYS A 149 -4.67 -48.60 -7.88
CA LYS A 149 -4.48 -49.68 -8.88
C LYS A 149 -3.43 -50.71 -8.43
N ARG A 150 -2.30 -50.27 -7.88
CA ARG A 150 -1.26 -51.17 -7.35
C ARG A 150 -1.75 -52.02 -6.18
N ARG A 151 -2.62 -51.50 -5.31
CA ARG A 151 -3.20 -52.29 -4.20
C ARG A 151 -4.18 -53.34 -4.70
N SER A 152 -4.96 -53.04 -5.74
CA SER A 152 -5.85 -54.05 -6.34
C SER A 152 -5.08 -55.15 -7.06
N GLU A 153 -3.92 -54.85 -7.65
CA GLU A 153 -3.09 -55.85 -8.36
C GLU A 153 -2.20 -56.65 -7.40
N GLY A 154 -1.57 -56.00 -6.40
CA GLY A 154 -0.67 -56.66 -5.45
C GLY A 154 -1.36 -57.54 -4.39
N GLY A 155 -2.66 -57.33 -4.16
CA GLY A 155 -3.46 -58.19 -3.26
C GLY A 155 -3.75 -59.58 -3.82
N SER A 156 -3.47 -59.83 -5.10
CA SER A 156 -3.75 -61.12 -5.75
C SER A 156 -2.61 -62.15 -5.64
N GLY A 157 -1.49 -61.81 -4.97
CA GLY A 157 -0.27 -62.63 -4.94
C GLY A 157 -0.08 -63.53 -3.71
N TYR A 158 -1.05 -63.61 -2.78
CA TYR A 158 -0.98 -64.49 -1.63
C TYR A 158 -2.16 -65.47 -1.63
N ILE A 159 -2.05 -66.50 -2.46
CA ILE A 159 -2.69 -67.81 -2.29
C ILE A 159 -1.58 -68.83 -2.51
#